data_AF-A0A7S2CP68-F1
#
_entry.id   AF-A0A7S2CP68-F1
#
_cell.length_a   1.000
_cell.length_b   1.000
_cell.length_c   1.000
_cell.angle_alpha   90.00
_cell.angle_beta   90.00
_cell.angle_gamma   90.00
#
_symmetry.space_group_name_H-M   'P 1'
#
loop_
_entity.id
_entity.type
_entity.pdbx_description
1 polymer ?
#
loop_
_entity_poly.entity_id
_entity_poly.type
_entity_poly.pdbx_seq_one_letter_code
_entity_poly.pdbx_strand_id
1 'polypeptide(L)'
;MLSAGSLLVLELWSGEAMVAADFGHAVGGSFYVATRWHDSALSRYQPGFVLALASAKLLADNGFELWDLGGTDSSQGMRYKEGISHVVPRPTFHDLFLRARGTQPRRIEPGVVIGEAGITESDLFL
;
A
#
# COMPACT_ATOMS: atom_id res chain seq x y z
N MET A 1 16.49 -9.84 -1.57
CA MET A 1 15.78 -10.11 -0.29
C MET A 1 15.54 -8.76 0.36
N LEU A 2 14.29 -8.37 0.62
CA LEU A 2 13.99 -7.11 1.29
C LEU A 2 14.58 -7.16 2.71
N SER A 3 15.57 -6.32 2.97
CA SER A 3 16.02 -6.08 4.34
C SER A 3 14.95 -5.26 5.07
N ALA A 4 14.86 -5.41 6.39
CA ALA A 4 14.02 -4.53 7.19
C ALA A 4 14.40 -3.06 6.92
N GLY A 5 13.40 -2.24 6.64
CA GLY A 5 13.58 -0.83 6.26
C GLY A 5 13.84 -0.58 4.77
N SER A 6 13.85 -1.62 3.93
CA SER A 6 13.91 -1.45 2.47
C SER A 6 12.78 -0.55 1.98
N LEU A 7 13.12 0.41 1.12
CA LEU A 7 12.12 1.17 0.37
C LEU A 7 11.48 0.27 -0.67
N LEU A 8 10.16 0.18 -0.64
CA LEU A 8 9.35 -0.43 -1.68
C LEU A 8 8.43 0.67 -2.23
N VAL A 9 8.39 0.77 -3.56
CA VAL A 9 7.53 1.71 -4.28
C VAL A 9 6.49 0.89 -5.03
N LEU A 10 5.21 1.20 -4.81
CA LEU A 10 4.09 0.61 -5.56
C LEU A 10 3.53 1.68 -6.47
N GLU A 11 3.54 1.42 -7.78
CA GLU A 11 3.25 2.44 -8.79
C GLU A 11 2.00 2.06 -9.57
N LEU A 12 1.20 3.07 -9.92
CA LEU A 12 0.06 2.95 -10.82
C LEU A 12 0.38 3.72 -12.10
N TRP A 13 0.29 3.04 -13.23
CA TRP A 13 0.60 3.58 -14.56
C TRP A 13 -0.64 3.59 -15.45
N SER A 14 -0.75 4.62 -16.29
CA SER A 14 -1.73 4.73 -17.37
C SER A 14 -0.97 4.92 -18.69
N GLY A 15 -0.67 3.81 -19.36
CA GLY A 15 0.31 3.80 -20.45
C GLY A 15 1.70 4.17 -19.90
N GLU A 16 2.37 5.11 -20.54
CA GLU A 16 3.73 5.56 -20.14
C GLU A 16 3.72 6.62 -19.02
N ALA A 17 2.56 6.98 -18.48
CA ALA A 17 2.43 8.00 -17.44
C ALA A 17 2.15 7.35 -16.07
N MET A 18 3.03 7.58 -15.11
CA MET A 18 2.77 7.24 -13.71
C MET A 18 1.74 8.21 -13.13
N VAL A 19 0.62 7.69 -12.63
CA VAL A 19 -0.51 8.48 -12.15
C VAL A 19 -0.67 8.45 -10.63
N ALA A 20 -0.08 7.46 -9.95
CA ALA A 20 0.04 7.42 -8.49
C ALA A 20 1.19 6.53 -8.05
N ALA A 21 1.70 6.77 -6.83
CA ALA A 21 2.70 5.93 -6.20
C ALA A 21 2.60 5.93 -4.67
N ASP A 22 2.80 4.77 -4.06
CA ASP A 22 2.99 4.56 -2.62
C ASP A 22 4.46 4.35 -2.36
N PHE A 23 5.04 5.21 -1.52
CA PHE A 23 6.40 5.07 -1.04
C PHE A 23 6.35 4.54 0.39
N GLY A 24 6.94 3.38 0.62
CA GLY A 24 6.84 2.74 1.92
C GLY A 24 8.01 1.86 2.30
N HIS A 25 7.99 1.40 3.54
CA HIS A 25 9.04 0.56 4.11
C HIS A 25 8.49 -0.80 4.53
N ALA A 26 9.18 -1.86 4.15
CA ALA A 26 8.87 -3.22 4.57
C ALA A 26 9.66 -3.60 5.84
N VAL A 27 8.98 -4.23 6.81
CA VAL A 27 9.57 -4.84 8.01
C VAL A 27 8.88 -6.17 8.26
N GLY A 28 9.53 -7.29 7.90
CA GLY A 28 8.87 -8.60 7.88
C GLY A 28 7.66 -8.57 6.94
N GLY A 29 6.53 -9.14 7.37
CA GLY A 29 5.24 -9.08 6.66
C GLY A 29 4.44 -7.79 6.87
N SER A 30 5.05 -6.74 7.43
CA SER A 30 4.43 -5.41 7.54
C SER A 30 4.95 -4.46 6.47
N PHE A 31 4.08 -3.74 5.80
CA PHE A 31 4.42 -2.66 4.87
C PHE A 31 3.81 -1.33 5.33
N TYR A 32 4.66 -0.37 5.66
CA TYR A 32 4.27 0.98 6.08
C TYR A 32 4.33 1.95 4.91
N VAL A 33 3.21 2.60 4.57
CA VAL A 33 3.14 3.67 3.57
C VAL A 33 3.55 4.99 4.21
N ALA A 34 4.74 5.47 3.87
CA ALA A 34 5.26 6.75 4.35
C ALA A 34 4.58 7.93 3.66
N THR A 35 4.36 7.82 2.35
CA THR A 35 3.61 8.83 1.59
C THR A 35 2.97 8.21 0.36
N ARG A 36 1.81 8.77 -0.02
CA ARG A 36 1.13 8.48 -1.28
C ARG A 36 1.14 9.74 -2.13
N TRP A 37 1.66 9.63 -3.33
CA TRP A 37 1.59 10.65 -4.36
C TRP A 37 0.56 10.26 -5.43
N HIS A 38 -0.08 11.25 -6.04
CA HIS A 38 -0.84 11.06 -7.25
C HIS A 38 -0.81 12.31 -8.14
N ASP A 39 -1.06 12.11 -9.43
CA ASP A 39 -1.24 13.21 -10.37
C ASP A 39 -2.55 13.95 -10.06
N SER A 40 -2.43 15.24 -9.76
CA SER A 40 -3.57 16.09 -9.42
C SER A 40 -4.44 16.41 -10.64
N ALA A 41 -3.90 16.39 -11.86
CA ALA A 41 -4.65 16.58 -13.10
C ALA A 41 -5.68 15.45 -13.32
N LEU A 42 -5.45 14.29 -12.70
CA LEU A 42 -6.30 13.11 -12.80
C LEU A 42 -7.14 12.87 -11.53
N SER A 43 -7.22 13.84 -10.61
CA SER A 43 -7.92 13.69 -9.31
C SER A 43 -9.37 13.22 -9.45
N ARG A 44 -10.06 13.59 -10.54
CA ARG A 44 -11.44 13.14 -10.82
C ARG A 44 -11.60 11.62 -10.93
N TYR A 45 -10.51 10.91 -11.25
CA TYR A 45 -10.46 9.45 -11.36
C TYR A 45 -9.95 8.78 -10.09
N GLN A 46 -9.63 9.56 -9.04
CA GLN A 46 -9.13 9.07 -7.77
C GLN A 46 -7.98 8.04 -7.88
N PRO A 47 -6.90 8.33 -8.64
CA PRO A 47 -5.82 7.37 -8.88
C PRO A 47 -5.15 6.87 -7.59
N GLY A 48 -5.06 7.72 -6.56
CA GLY A 48 -4.54 7.31 -5.25
C GLY A 48 -5.43 6.30 -4.52
N PHE A 49 -6.74 6.28 -4.78
CA PHE A 49 -7.67 5.29 -4.22
C PHE A 49 -7.56 3.95 -4.97
N VAL A 50 -7.49 4.00 -6.31
CA VAL A 50 -7.26 2.81 -7.15
C VAL A 50 -5.95 2.13 -6.79
N LEU A 51 -4.86 2.91 -6.67
CA LEU A 51 -3.58 2.39 -6.21
C LEU A 51 -3.71 1.74 -4.82
N ALA A 52 -4.47 2.33 -3.91
CA ALA A 52 -4.67 1.79 -2.57
C ALA A 52 -5.23 0.35 -2.60
N LEU A 53 -6.29 0.14 -3.39
CA LEU A 53 -6.92 -1.18 -3.55
C LEU A 53 -5.98 -2.19 -4.21
N ALA A 54 -5.29 -1.76 -5.26
CA ALA A 54 -4.31 -2.58 -5.97
C ALA A 54 -3.14 -2.99 -5.07
N SER A 55 -2.59 -2.04 -4.31
CA SER A 55 -1.52 -2.24 -3.34
C SER A 55 -1.94 -3.24 -2.28
N ALA A 56 -3.13 -3.11 -1.70
CA ALA A 56 -3.62 -4.03 -0.68
C ALA A 56 -3.67 -5.47 -1.20
N LYS A 57 -4.20 -5.67 -2.40
CA LYS A 57 -4.25 -7.00 -3.04
C LYS A 57 -2.84 -7.53 -3.36
N LEU A 58 -1.99 -6.72 -3.99
CA LEU A 58 -0.64 -7.12 -4.38
C LEU A 58 0.21 -7.50 -3.16
N LEU A 59 0.11 -6.74 -2.06
CA LEU A 59 0.80 -7.04 -0.81
C LEU A 59 0.30 -8.36 -0.20
N ALA A 60 -1.02 -8.56 -0.14
CA ALA A 60 -1.60 -9.80 0.35
C ALA A 60 -1.17 -11.02 -0.49
N ASP A 61 -1.21 -10.91 -1.83
CA ASP A 61 -0.77 -11.95 -2.76
C ASP A 61 0.74 -12.27 -2.61
N ASN A 62 1.52 -11.35 -2.05
CA ASN A 62 2.95 -11.53 -1.74
C ASN A 62 3.22 -11.88 -0.27
N GLY A 63 2.19 -12.22 0.52
CA GLY A 63 2.35 -12.72 1.88
C GLY A 63 2.65 -11.62 2.92
N PHE A 64 2.37 -10.35 2.60
CA PHE A 64 2.29 -9.33 3.63
C PHE A 64 0.98 -9.50 4.42
N GLU A 65 1.08 -9.39 5.74
CA GLU A 65 -0.06 -9.56 6.66
C GLU A 65 -0.59 -8.24 7.20
N LEU A 66 0.22 -7.18 7.13
CA LEU A 66 -0.16 -5.86 7.62
C LEU A 66 0.20 -4.78 6.61
N TRP A 67 -0.82 -4.03 6.21
CA TRP A 67 -0.68 -2.80 5.45
C TRP A 67 -0.95 -1.60 6.36
N ASP A 68 0.11 -0.89 6.72
CA ASP A 68 0.08 0.23 7.65
C ASP A 68 0.06 1.55 6.88
N LEU A 69 -1.07 2.26 6.95
CA LEU A 69 -1.24 3.59 6.35
C LEU A 69 -0.82 4.74 7.26
N GLY A 70 -0.22 4.44 8.42
CA GLY A 70 0.18 5.41 9.42
C GLY A 70 -0.98 5.99 10.23
N GLY A 71 -0.66 6.98 11.06
CA GLY A 71 -1.65 7.66 11.90
C GLY A 71 -2.74 8.36 11.08
N THR A 72 -3.92 8.48 11.69
CA THR A 72 -5.05 9.25 11.16
C THR A 72 -5.55 10.23 12.21
N ASP A 73 -6.22 11.28 11.77
CA ASP A 73 -6.93 12.26 12.60
C ASP A 73 -8.26 12.64 11.93
N SER A 74 -8.99 13.61 12.49
CA SER A 74 -10.28 14.05 11.94
C SER A 74 -10.17 15.02 10.76
N SER A 75 -8.95 15.30 10.26
CA SER A 75 -8.74 16.21 9.13
C SER A 75 -9.25 15.62 7.82
N GLN A 76 -9.72 16.48 6.91
CA GLN A 76 -10.20 16.01 5.60
C GLN A 76 -9.13 15.25 4.81
N GLY A 77 -7.86 15.63 4.97
CA GLY A 77 -6.74 14.98 4.30
C GLY A 77 -6.47 13.54 4.76
N MET A 78 -7.01 13.11 5.91
CA MET A 78 -6.78 11.77 6.46
C MET A 78 -8.01 10.85 6.38
N ARG A 79 -9.20 11.40 6.15
CA ARG A 79 -10.46 10.62 6.05
C ARG A 79 -10.44 9.52 5.00
N TYR A 80 -9.67 9.66 3.93
CA TYR A 80 -9.60 8.63 2.90
C TYR A 80 -9.12 7.28 3.47
N LYS A 81 -8.26 7.29 4.52
CA LYS A 81 -7.75 6.07 5.16
C LYS A 81 -8.88 5.24 5.76
N GLU A 82 -9.90 5.88 6.31
CA GLU A 82 -11.08 5.19 6.86
C GLU A 82 -11.91 4.49 5.79
N GLY A 83 -11.85 4.96 4.53
CA GLY A 83 -12.54 4.33 3.41
C GLY A 83 -11.81 3.11 2.83
N ILE A 84 -10.52 2.92 3.13
CA ILE A 84 -9.68 1.85 2.55
C ILE A 84 -9.03 0.95 3.60
N SER A 85 -9.21 1.24 4.89
CA SER A 85 -8.54 0.53 5.98
C SER A 85 -9.32 0.62 7.28
N HIS A 86 -8.90 -0.17 8.27
CA HIS A 86 -9.47 -0.14 9.60
C HIS A 86 -8.65 0.74 10.53
N VAL A 87 -9.29 1.72 11.15
CA VAL A 87 -8.69 2.49 12.25
C VAL A 87 -8.72 1.67 13.52
N VAL A 88 -7.55 1.43 14.11
CA VAL A 88 -7.42 0.66 15.35
C VAL A 88 -6.68 1.47 16.43
N PRO A 89 -6.95 1.23 17.72
CA PRO A 89 -6.18 1.82 18.80
C PRO A 89 -4.69 1.44 18.71
N ARG A 90 -3.80 2.34 19.15
CA ARG A 90 -2.34 2.11 19.13
C ARG A 90 -1.90 0.79 19.79
N PRO A 91 -2.45 0.35 20.95
CA PRO A 91 -2.08 -0.95 21.53
C PRO A 91 -2.41 -2.11 20.60
N THR A 92 -3.60 -2.10 20.00
CA THR A 92 -4.03 -3.11 19.01
C THR A 92 -3.14 -3.10 17.78
N PHE A 93 -2.81 -1.91 17.25
CA PHE A 93 -1.86 -1.77 16.14
C PHE A 93 -0.51 -2.39 16.48
N HIS A 94 0.02 -2.10 17.67
CA HIS A 94 1.32 -2.61 18.09
C HIS A 94 1.35 -4.15 18.12
N ASP A 95 0.29 -4.78 18.62
CA ASP A 95 0.17 -6.24 18.63
C ASP A 95 0.10 -6.83 17.21
N LEU A 96 -0.65 -6.20 16.31
CA LEU A 96 -0.72 -6.59 14.90
C LEU A 96 0.64 -6.44 14.21
N PHE A 97 1.33 -5.32 14.44
CA PHE A 97 2.66 -5.06 13.90
C PHE A 97 3.68 -6.09 14.40
N LEU A 98 3.69 -6.39 15.70
CA LEU A 98 4.60 -7.39 16.27
C LEU A 98 4.40 -8.80 15.70
N ARG A 99 3.15 -9.16 15.35
CA ARG A 99 2.85 -10.42 14.67
C ARG A 99 3.34 -10.39 13.22
N ALA A 100 2.91 -9.40 12.45
CA ALA A 100 3.23 -9.29 11.03
C ALA A 100 4.75 -9.15 10.78
N ARG A 101 5.48 -8.41 11.61
CA ARG A 101 6.94 -8.28 11.46
C ARG A 101 7.69 -9.60 11.65
N GLY A 102 7.08 -10.59 12.28
CA GLY A 102 7.65 -11.91 12.51
C GLY A 102 7.52 -12.84 11.30
N THR A 103 6.71 -12.46 10.30
CA THR A 103 6.49 -13.26 9.10
C THR A 103 7.42 -12.86 7.97
N GLN A 104 7.56 -13.74 6.98
CA GLN A 104 8.43 -13.53 5.82
C GLN A 104 7.58 -13.52 4.54
N PRO A 105 7.32 -12.34 3.97
CA PRO A 105 6.64 -12.25 2.68
C PRO A 105 7.52 -12.86 1.58
N ARG A 106 6.92 -13.07 0.41
CA ARG A 106 7.63 -13.56 -0.77
C ARG A 106 8.87 -12.70 -1.04
N ARG A 107 9.96 -13.37 -1.41
CA ARG A 107 11.23 -12.71 -1.68
C ARG A 107 11.10 -11.75 -2.88
N ILE A 108 11.21 -10.46 -2.60
CA ILE A 108 11.30 -9.38 -3.59
C ILE A 108 12.77 -8.95 -3.70
N GLU A 109 13.27 -8.84 -4.93
CA GLU A 109 14.62 -8.35 -5.22
C GLU A 109 14.60 -6.84 -5.55
N PRO A 110 15.65 -6.08 -5.21
CA PRO A 110 15.76 -4.69 -5.61
C PRO A 110 15.68 -4.54 -7.14
N GLY A 111 14.95 -3.52 -7.59
CA GLY A 111 14.82 -3.20 -9.01
C GLY A 111 13.94 -4.18 -9.81
N VAL A 112 13.20 -5.06 -9.15
CA VAL A 112 12.26 -5.99 -9.81
C VAL A 112 10.84 -5.45 -9.74
N VAL A 113 10.15 -5.44 -10.89
CA VAL A 113 8.70 -5.30 -10.95
C VAL A 113 8.08 -6.57 -10.39
N ILE A 114 7.48 -6.46 -9.21
CA ILE A 114 6.92 -7.59 -8.46
C ILE A 114 5.57 -8.09 -8.99
N GLY A 115 4.98 -7.33 -9.90
CA GLY A 115 3.78 -7.67 -10.63
C GLY A 115 3.38 -6.53 -11.55
N GLU A 116 2.92 -6.87 -12.74
CA GLU A 116 2.17 -5.97 -13.61
C GLU A 116 0.74 -6.51 -13.63
N ALA A 117 -0.18 -5.80 -12.98
CA ALA A 117 -1.58 -6.15 -12.98
C ALA A 117 -2.30 -5.22 -13.93
N GLY A 118 -2.87 -5.77 -15.02
CA GLY A 118 -3.87 -5.05 -15.78
C GLY A 118 -5.12 -4.93 -14.92
N ILE A 119 -5.28 -3.80 -14.23
CA ILE A 119 -6.44 -3.55 -13.37
C ILE A 119 -7.60 -3.16 -14.27
N THR A 120 -8.65 -3.97 -14.24
CA THR A 120 -9.94 -3.68 -14.87
C THR A 120 -10.96 -3.24 -13.82
N GLU A 121 -12.10 -2.67 -14.24
CA GLU A 121 -13.19 -2.33 -13.31
C GLU A 121 -13.67 -3.56 -12.52
N SER A 122 -13.69 -4.75 -13.14
CA SER A 122 -14.08 -5.99 -12.48
C SER A 122 -13.13 -6.40 -11.33
N ASP A 123 -11.89 -5.94 -11.32
CA ASP A 123 -10.95 -6.23 -10.24
C ASP A 123 -11.19 -5.37 -8.99
N LEU A 124 -11.93 -4.26 -9.14
CA LEU A 124 -12.14 -3.27 -8.07
C LEU A 124 -13.52 -3.36 -7.40
N PHE A 125 -14.53 -3.97 -8.05
CA PHE A 125 -15.94 -3.85 -7.65
C PHE A 125 -16.71 -5.18 -7.58
N LEU A 126 -16.07 -6.28 -7.15
CA LEU A 126 -16.76 -7.56 -6.86
C LEU A 126 -17.72 -7.46 -5.66
#